data_AF-A0A3B8RZA8-F1
#
_entry.id   AF-A0A3B8RZA8-F1
#
_cell.length_a   1.000
_cell.length_b   1.000
_cell.length_c   1.000
_cell.angle_alpha   90.00
_cell.angle_beta   90.00
_cell.angle_gamma   90.00
#
_symmetry.space_group_name_H-M   'P 1'
#
loop_
_entity.id
_entity.type
_entity.pdbx_description
1 polymer ?
#
loop_
_entity_poly.entity_id
_entity_poly.type
_entity_poly.pdbx_seq_one_letter_code
_entity_poly.pdbx_strand_id
1 'polypeptide(L)'
;MKYLIPFNKHPRRNLPLDTSKRRTEADFVLAFGRTYYQENLNKRTDQDRSFKIARELHIHGFGIADIVSVFVSPLKTTLYAFEMKIKDWRKALAQAYRYKYYADSVFVVLPPDEAIKAKQSLPIFRAIKVGLWTFDKKEGIIEKIYTPKKDKPLSNSANNKALTLLAQQLKSLPVS
;
A
#
# COMPACT_ATOMS: atom_id res chain seq x y z
N MET A 1 -2.96 5.34 17.09
CA MET A 1 -2.83 5.42 15.62
C MET A 1 -1.39 5.82 15.22
N LYS A 2 -0.38 5.01 15.59
CA LYS A 2 1.07 5.39 15.59
C LYS A 2 1.85 5.05 14.31
N TYR A 3 1.20 4.42 13.32
CA TYR A 3 1.88 3.76 12.20
C TYR A 3 1.87 4.52 10.85
N LEU A 4 1.47 5.80 10.85
CA LEU A 4 1.29 6.59 9.62
C LEU A 4 2.24 7.81 9.51
N ILE A 5 3.31 7.87 10.28
CA ILE A 5 4.28 8.98 10.26
C ILE A 5 5.30 8.75 9.13
N PRO A 6 5.51 9.71 8.19
CA PRO A 6 6.51 9.62 7.13
C PRO A 6 7.94 9.77 7.68
N PHE A 7 8.91 9.12 7.05
CA PHE A 7 10.30 9.02 7.53
C PHE A 7 11.10 10.33 7.40
N ASN A 8 10.63 11.31 6.62
CA ASN A 8 11.42 12.51 6.31
C ASN A 8 10.73 13.84 6.73
N LYS A 9 11.37 14.58 7.64
CA LYS A 9 10.98 15.92 8.10
C LYS A 9 11.96 16.97 7.54
N HIS A 10 11.78 17.43 6.31
CA HIS A 10 12.41 18.67 5.82
C HIS A 10 11.42 19.85 5.81
N PRO A 11 11.88 21.13 5.90
CA PRO A 11 11.05 22.28 6.26
C PRO A 11 10.05 22.64 5.15
N ARG A 12 8.77 22.72 5.52
CA ARG A 12 7.60 22.68 4.61
C ARG A 12 6.89 24.02 4.45
N ARG A 13 7.59 25.12 4.15
CA ARG A 13 6.91 26.44 4.14
C ARG A 13 7.08 27.36 2.94
N ASN A 14 7.93 27.07 1.95
CA ASN A 14 8.15 27.98 0.81
C ASN A 14 8.23 27.26 -0.57
N LEU A 15 7.21 26.52 -1.03
CA LEU A 15 7.36 25.77 -2.29
C LEU A 15 6.11 25.80 -3.24
N PRO A 16 6.34 25.80 -4.57
CA PRO A 16 5.38 26.15 -5.63
C PRO A 16 4.29 25.10 -5.90
N LEU A 17 3.37 25.36 -6.84
CA LEU A 17 2.18 24.56 -7.22
C LEU A 17 2.37 23.04 -7.32
N ASP A 18 3.56 22.54 -7.65
CA ASP A 18 3.87 21.10 -7.66
C ASP A 18 3.74 20.45 -6.27
N THR A 19 3.86 21.25 -5.20
CA THR A 19 3.58 20.83 -3.81
C THR A 19 2.10 20.57 -3.56
N SER A 20 1.18 21.25 -4.24
CA SER A 20 -0.26 21.03 -4.08
C SER A 20 -0.64 19.62 -4.52
N LYS A 21 -0.17 19.17 -5.69
CA LYS A 21 -0.38 17.80 -6.18
C LYS A 21 0.22 16.76 -5.23
N ARG A 22 1.44 16.98 -4.76
CA ARG A 22 2.09 16.10 -3.76
C ARG A 22 1.32 16.06 -2.44
N ARG A 23 0.71 17.19 -2.03
CA ARG A 23 -0.16 17.25 -0.85
C ARG A 23 -1.43 16.43 -1.05
N THR A 24 -2.07 16.55 -2.21
CA THR A 24 -3.26 15.77 -2.55
C THR A 24 -2.98 14.26 -2.57
N GLU A 25 -1.86 13.84 -3.17
CA GLU A 25 -1.44 12.43 -3.14
C GLU A 25 -1.14 11.96 -1.71
N ALA A 26 -0.35 12.70 -0.94
CA ALA A 26 -0.04 12.34 0.44
C ALA A 26 -1.30 12.25 1.32
N ASP A 27 -2.25 13.17 1.15
CA ASP A 27 -3.51 13.15 1.88
C ASP A 27 -4.39 11.96 1.45
N PHE A 28 -4.35 11.57 0.18
CA PHE A 28 -5.05 10.38 -0.33
C PHE A 28 -4.46 9.10 0.29
N VAL A 29 -3.13 8.97 0.30
CA VAL A 29 -2.40 7.87 0.96
C VAL A 29 -2.77 7.77 2.44
N LEU A 30 -2.75 8.89 3.15
CA LEU A 30 -3.07 8.95 4.58
C LEU A 30 -4.52 8.56 4.86
N ALA A 31 -5.47 9.09 4.10
CA ALA A 31 -6.88 8.79 4.27
C ALA A 31 -7.16 7.30 4.00
N PHE A 32 -6.65 6.76 2.89
CA PHE A 32 -6.77 5.34 2.59
C PHE A 32 -6.16 4.48 3.69
N GLY A 33 -4.93 4.78 4.12
CA GLY A 33 -4.24 4.02 5.17
C GLY A 33 -5.01 4.00 6.49
N ARG A 34 -5.69 5.10 6.86
CA ARG A 34 -6.55 5.15 8.06
C ARG A 34 -7.78 4.27 7.90
N THR A 35 -8.52 4.42 6.82
CA THR A 35 -9.73 3.62 6.55
C THR A 35 -9.39 2.13 6.48
N TYR A 36 -8.36 1.77 5.72
CA TYR A 36 -7.90 0.39 5.59
C TYR A 36 -7.48 -0.20 6.93
N TYR A 37 -6.77 0.56 7.76
CA TYR A 37 -6.39 0.11 9.10
C TYR A 37 -7.61 -0.16 9.98
N GLN A 38 -8.58 0.75 10.01
CA GLN A 38 -9.82 0.59 10.80
C GLN A 38 -10.66 -0.59 10.33
N GLU A 39 -10.84 -0.76 9.01
CA GLU A 39 -11.55 -1.92 8.46
C GLU A 39 -10.90 -3.25 8.88
N ASN A 40 -9.57 -3.34 8.90
CA ASN A 40 -8.87 -4.56 9.28
C ASN A 40 -8.83 -4.78 10.79
N LEU A 41 -8.93 -3.73 11.61
CA LEU A 41 -9.14 -3.88 13.06
C LEU A 41 -10.53 -4.44 13.35
N ASN A 42 -11.57 -3.90 12.72
CA ASN A 42 -12.95 -4.32 12.95
C ASN A 42 -13.23 -5.76 12.46
N LYS A 43 -12.45 -6.24 11.49
CA LYS A 43 -12.52 -7.62 10.97
C LYS A 43 -11.72 -8.64 11.80
N ARG A 44 -11.08 -8.24 12.90
CA ARG A 44 -10.41 -9.18 13.80
C ARG A 44 -11.46 -9.97 14.58
N THR A 45 -11.69 -11.20 14.14
CA THR A 45 -12.17 -12.27 15.02
C THR A 45 -10.98 -12.79 15.82
N ASP A 46 -11.15 -13.07 17.12
CA ASP A 46 -10.14 -13.34 18.17
C ASP A 46 -9.17 -14.53 17.97
N GLN A 47 -8.66 -14.78 16.78
CA GLN A 47 -7.70 -15.86 16.52
C GLN A 47 -6.42 -15.35 15.87
N ASP A 48 -5.35 -15.30 16.67
CA ASP A 48 -3.91 -15.47 16.37
C ASP A 48 -3.27 -14.70 15.20
N ARG A 49 -3.97 -13.73 14.60
CA ARG A 49 -3.44 -12.96 13.47
C ARG A 49 -3.05 -11.56 13.91
N SER A 50 -1.75 -11.32 14.09
CA SER A 50 -1.25 -9.97 14.23
C SER A 50 -1.31 -9.24 12.88
N PHE A 51 -1.71 -7.97 12.90
CA PHE A 51 -1.78 -7.09 11.74
C PHE A 51 -1.04 -5.81 12.06
N LYS A 52 -0.14 -5.42 11.15
CA LYS A 52 0.60 -4.16 11.19
C LYS A 52 0.61 -3.54 9.80
N ILE A 53 0.76 -2.22 9.76
CA ILE A 53 0.83 -1.42 8.54
C ILE A 53 1.96 -0.42 8.68
N ALA A 54 2.61 -0.07 7.58
CA ALA A 54 3.60 1.00 7.53
C ALA A 54 3.49 1.74 6.20
N ARG A 55 4.12 2.91 6.13
CA ARG A 55 4.20 3.74 4.91
C ARG A 55 5.62 3.76 4.36
N GLU A 56 5.73 4.01 3.06
CA GLU A 56 6.99 4.36 2.39
C GLU A 56 8.09 3.31 2.60
N LEU A 57 7.76 2.02 2.42
CA LEU A 57 8.74 0.94 2.53
C LEU A 57 9.62 0.92 1.27
N HIS A 58 10.86 1.37 1.40
CA HIS A 58 11.84 1.33 0.32
C HIS A 58 12.60 0.00 0.31
N ILE A 59 12.46 -0.74 -0.79
CA ILE A 59 13.32 -1.89 -1.08
C ILE A 59 14.21 -1.54 -2.27
N HIS A 60 15.52 -1.46 -2.03
CA HIS A 60 16.51 -1.17 -3.06
C HIS A 60 16.36 -2.12 -4.25
N GLY A 61 16.29 -1.56 -5.46
CA GLY A 61 16.05 -2.31 -6.71
C GLY A 61 14.57 -2.62 -7.03
N PHE A 62 13.66 -2.50 -6.06
CA PHE A 62 12.24 -2.84 -6.22
C PHE A 62 11.27 -1.69 -5.94
N GLY A 63 11.78 -0.51 -5.59
CA GLY A 63 10.99 0.72 -5.43
C GLY A 63 10.50 0.97 -4.00
N ILE A 64 9.60 1.95 -3.86
CA ILE A 64 9.07 2.41 -2.58
C ILE A 64 7.55 2.24 -2.62
N ALA A 65 7.02 1.28 -1.86
CA ALA A 65 5.57 1.16 -1.72
C ALA A 65 5.02 2.24 -0.80
N ASP A 66 3.96 2.91 -1.21
CA ASP A 66 3.32 3.96 -0.42
C ASP A 66 2.80 3.42 0.92
N ILE A 67 2.17 2.24 0.88
CA ILE A 67 1.73 1.50 2.06
C ILE A 67 2.11 0.03 1.91
N VAL A 68 2.52 -0.57 3.01
CA VAL A 68 2.63 -2.01 3.17
C VAL A 68 1.86 -2.46 4.40
N SER A 69 1.27 -3.66 4.34
CA SER A 69 0.67 -4.27 5.51
C SER A 69 1.11 -5.71 5.65
N VAL A 70 1.43 -6.09 6.87
CA VAL A 70 1.83 -7.46 7.20
C VAL A 70 0.79 -8.08 8.11
N PHE A 71 0.47 -9.33 7.80
CA PHE A 71 -0.34 -10.17 8.64
C PHE A 71 0.47 -11.40 9.05
N VAL A 72 0.59 -11.64 10.34
CA VAL A 72 1.35 -12.75 10.89
C VAL A 72 0.39 -13.67 11.61
N SER A 73 0.36 -14.94 11.20
CA SER A 73 -0.22 -16.05 11.97
C SER A 73 0.89 -17.07 12.30
N PRO A 74 0.63 -18.05 13.18
CA PRO A 74 1.62 -19.07 13.53
C PRO A 74 2.21 -19.82 12.32
N LEU A 75 1.41 -19.98 11.26
CA LEU A 75 1.78 -20.75 10.07
C LEU A 75 2.31 -19.90 8.91
N LYS A 76 1.98 -18.59 8.87
CA LYS A 76 2.29 -17.77 7.71
C LYS A 76 2.39 -16.28 8.04
N THR A 77 3.45 -15.65 7.51
CA THR A 77 3.50 -14.20 7.32
C THR A 77 3.06 -13.87 5.89
N THR A 78 2.12 -12.93 5.75
CA THR A 78 1.63 -12.44 4.45
C THR A 78 1.87 -10.94 4.37
N LEU A 79 2.60 -10.49 3.35
CA LEU A 79 2.91 -9.10 3.08
C LEU A 79 2.11 -8.58 1.89
N TYR A 80 1.36 -7.51 2.09
CA TYR A 80 0.68 -6.78 1.02
C TYR A 80 1.37 -5.44 0.77
N ALA A 81 1.44 -5.04 -0.50
CA ALA A 81 1.96 -3.74 -0.92
C ALA A 81 0.91 -2.98 -1.74
N PHE A 82 0.84 -1.67 -1.52
CA PHE A 82 -0.13 -0.77 -2.14
C PHE A 82 0.61 0.39 -2.79
N GLU A 83 0.31 0.62 -4.07
CA GLU A 83 0.66 1.84 -4.80
C GLU A 83 -0.59 2.70 -4.95
N MET A 84 -0.52 3.96 -4.51
CA MET A 84 -1.63 4.90 -4.61
C MET A 84 -1.35 5.92 -5.70
N LYS A 85 -2.38 6.27 -6.48
CA LYS A 85 -2.25 7.30 -7.48
C LYS A 85 -3.57 8.05 -7.69
N ILE A 86 -3.51 9.38 -7.68
CA ILE A 86 -4.71 10.20 -7.95
C ILE A 86 -5.04 10.27 -9.45
N LYS A 87 -4.07 9.99 -10.32
CA LYS A 87 -4.16 10.03 -11.78
C LYS A 87 -3.07 9.18 -12.42
N ASP A 88 -3.24 8.75 -13.67
CA ASP A 88 -2.26 7.95 -14.40
C ASP A 88 -2.09 6.55 -13.78
N TRP A 89 -3.17 5.78 -13.88
CA TRP A 89 -3.22 4.39 -13.43
C TRP A 89 -2.16 3.50 -14.09
N ARG A 90 -1.69 3.84 -15.29
CA ARG A 90 -0.66 3.07 -16.01
C ARG A 90 0.68 3.18 -15.30
N LYS A 91 1.06 4.38 -14.89
CA LYS A 91 2.26 4.59 -14.08
C LYS A 91 2.17 3.87 -12.74
N ALA A 92 1.01 3.96 -12.07
CA ALA A 92 0.77 3.23 -10.82
C ALA A 92 0.95 1.72 -10.99
N LEU A 93 0.42 1.15 -12.09
CA LEU A 93 0.55 -0.27 -12.40
C LEU A 93 2.00 -0.68 -12.65
N ALA A 94 2.77 0.11 -13.40
CA ALA A 94 4.18 -0.13 -13.64
C ALA A 94 5.01 -0.08 -12.34
N GLN A 95 4.71 0.87 -11.46
CA GLN A 95 5.35 0.97 -10.15
C GLN A 95 5.02 -0.24 -9.27
N ALA A 96 3.73 -0.57 -9.16
CA ALA A 96 3.21 -1.66 -8.37
C ALA A 96 3.76 -3.02 -8.81
N TYR A 97 3.92 -3.26 -10.12
CA TYR A 97 4.45 -4.53 -10.63
C TYR A 97 5.79 -4.92 -9.98
N ARG A 98 6.67 -3.95 -9.70
CA ARG A 98 7.95 -4.19 -9.03
C ARG A 98 7.80 -4.73 -7.60
N TYR A 99 6.67 -4.46 -6.94
CA TYR A 99 6.44 -4.93 -5.58
C TYR A 99 6.14 -6.42 -5.51
N LYS A 100 5.81 -7.05 -6.65
CA LYS A 100 5.66 -8.51 -6.74
C LYS A 100 6.93 -9.27 -6.37
N TYR A 101 8.09 -8.62 -6.43
CA TYR A 101 9.34 -9.25 -6.00
C TYR A 101 9.37 -9.55 -4.51
N TYR A 102 8.67 -8.76 -3.68
CA TYR A 102 8.74 -8.90 -2.23
C TYR A 102 7.38 -9.06 -1.54
N ALA A 103 6.24 -8.79 -2.17
CA ALA A 103 4.92 -8.90 -1.55
C ALA A 103 4.12 -10.11 -2.05
N ASP A 104 3.34 -10.75 -1.16
CA ASP A 104 2.40 -11.84 -1.50
C ASP A 104 1.20 -11.35 -2.33
N SER A 105 0.83 -10.08 -2.18
CA SER A 105 -0.22 -9.44 -2.96
C SER A 105 0.08 -7.95 -3.13
N VAL A 106 -0.21 -7.46 -4.33
CA VAL A 106 0.10 -6.09 -4.73
C VAL A 106 -1.18 -5.45 -5.25
N PHE A 107 -1.40 -4.19 -4.89
CA PHE A 107 -2.59 -3.44 -5.24
C PHE A 107 -2.24 -2.06 -5.78
N VAL A 108 -2.94 -1.65 -6.83
CA VAL A 108 -3.07 -0.25 -7.21
C VAL A 108 -4.38 0.27 -6.61
N VAL A 109 -4.29 1.43 -5.95
CA VAL A 109 -5.43 2.10 -5.32
C VAL A 109 -5.62 3.47 -5.96
N LEU A 110 -6.81 3.71 -6.50
CA LEU A 110 -7.14 4.90 -7.28
C LEU A 110 -8.39 5.59 -6.72
N PRO A 111 -8.60 6.90 -6.96
CA PRO A 111 -9.91 7.51 -6.77
C PRO A 111 -10.92 6.97 -7.79
N PRO A 112 -12.24 7.06 -7.53
CA PRO A 112 -13.28 6.48 -8.38
C PRO A 112 -13.14 6.84 -9.88
N ASP A 113 -12.95 8.12 -10.20
CA ASP A 113 -12.87 8.58 -11.59
C ASP A 113 -11.70 7.95 -12.38
N GLU A 114 -10.57 7.73 -11.71
CA GLU A 114 -9.40 7.11 -12.32
C GLU A 114 -9.52 5.59 -12.35
N ALA A 115 -10.18 4.99 -11.34
CA ALA A 115 -10.48 3.57 -11.29
C ALA A 115 -11.42 3.14 -12.44
N ILE A 116 -12.38 3.98 -12.84
CA ILE A 116 -13.24 3.73 -14.01
C ILE A 116 -12.40 3.54 -15.28
N LYS A 117 -11.40 4.40 -15.50
CA LYS A 117 -10.50 4.27 -16.66
C LYS A 117 -9.64 3.00 -16.56
N ALA A 118 -9.11 2.70 -15.38
CA ALA A 118 -8.29 1.52 -15.15
C ALA A 118 -9.09 0.21 -15.34
N LYS A 119 -10.39 0.21 -14.96
CA LYS A 119 -11.30 -0.93 -15.11
C LYS A 119 -11.49 -1.36 -16.57
N GLN A 120 -11.39 -0.44 -17.53
CA GLN A 120 -11.39 -0.77 -18.97
C GLN A 120 -10.20 -1.66 -19.36
N SER A 121 -9.11 -1.62 -18.58
CA SER A 121 -7.90 -2.42 -18.76
C SER A 121 -7.76 -3.54 -17.70
N LEU A 122 -8.87 -3.95 -17.07
CA LEU A 122 -8.86 -5.02 -16.06
C LEU A 122 -8.20 -6.34 -16.51
N PRO A 123 -8.27 -6.77 -17.79
CA PRO A 123 -7.52 -7.94 -18.25
C PRO A 123 -6.01 -7.85 -17.98
N ILE A 124 -5.40 -6.68 -18.10
CA ILE A 124 -3.96 -6.48 -17.82
C ILE A 124 -3.69 -6.72 -16.34
N PHE A 125 -4.47 -6.09 -15.45
CA PHE A 125 -4.35 -6.29 -13.99
C PHE A 125 -4.43 -7.78 -13.61
N ARG A 126 -5.35 -8.53 -14.22
CA ARG A 126 -5.48 -9.98 -14.02
C ARG A 126 -4.27 -10.74 -14.53
N ALA A 127 -3.81 -10.44 -15.76
CA ALA A 127 -2.67 -11.11 -16.37
C ALA A 127 -1.39 -10.97 -15.53
N ILE A 128 -1.13 -9.77 -14.99
CA ILE A 128 0.04 -9.53 -14.15
C ILE A 128 -0.22 -9.77 -12.65
N LYS A 129 -1.41 -10.23 -12.27
CA LYS A 129 -1.84 -10.49 -10.87
C LYS A 129 -1.61 -9.29 -9.93
N VAL A 130 -1.93 -8.08 -10.39
CA VAL A 130 -1.95 -6.87 -9.56
C VAL A 130 -3.40 -6.48 -9.32
N GLY A 131 -3.78 -6.28 -8.06
CA GLY A 131 -5.13 -5.87 -7.69
C GLY A 131 -5.44 -4.45 -8.11
N LEU A 132 -6.72 -4.19 -8.37
CA LEU A 132 -7.25 -2.87 -8.65
C LEU A 132 -8.32 -2.58 -7.61
N TRP A 133 -8.04 -1.65 -6.70
CA TRP A 133 -8.98 -1.17 -5.70
C TRP A 133 -9.27 0.31 -5.96
N THR A 134 -10.45 0.75 -5.54
CA THR A 134 -10.82 2.17 -5.51
C THR A 134 -11.01 2.61 -4.07
N PHE A 135 -10.64 3.86 -3.81
CA PHE A 135 -10.87 4.51 -2.53
C PHE A 135 -11.54 5.86 -2.76
N ASP A 136 -12.79 5.97 -2.33
CA ASP A 136 -13.48 7.24 -2.23
C ASP A 136 -13.06 7.93 -0.92
N LYS A 137 -12.27 9.00 -1.04
CA LYS A 137 -11.80 9.77 0.12
C LYS A 137 -12.94 10.54 0.81
N LYS A 138 -13.98 10.94 0.08
CA LYS A 138 -15.10 11.72 0.64
C LYS A 138 -15.98 10.82 1.50
N GLU A 139 -16.35 9.67 0.95
CA GLU A 139 -17.22 8.70 1.63
C GLU A 139 -16.43 7.78 2.57
N GLY A 140 -15.11 7.72 2.44
CA GLY A 140 -14.25 6.81 3.20
C GLY A 140 -14.45 5.35 2.82
N ILE A 141 -14.84 5.06 1.57
CA ILE A 141 -15.21 3.71 1.11
C ILE A 141 -14.06 3.09 0.29
N ILE A 142 -13.70 1.86 0.62
CA ILE A 142 -12.77 1.04 -0.17
C ILE A 142 -13.57 -0.03 -0.94
N GLU A 143 -13.58 0.03 -2.26
CA GLU A 143 -14.15 -1.03 -3.12
C GLU A 143 -13.03 -1.82 -3.83
N LYS A 144 -13.18 -3.14 -3.85
CA LYS A 144 -12.18 -4.08 -4.37
C LYS A 144 -12.58 -4.61 -5.75
N ILE A 145 -12.38 -3.79 -6.79
CA ILE A 145 -12.73 -4.14 -8.18
C ILE A 145 -12.07 -5.47 -8.61
N TYR A 146 -10.80 -5.66 -8.26
CA TYR A 146 -10.11 -6.94 -8.42
C TYR A 146 -9.09 -7.16 -7.30
N THR A 147 -9.16 -8.34 -6.67
CA THR A 147 -8.18 -8.82 -5.69
C THR A 147 -7.54 -10.10 -6.23
N PRO A 148 -6.21 -10.11 -6.50
CA PRO A 148 -5.53 -11.32 -6.92
C PRO A 148 -5.54 -12.36 -5.79
N LYS A 149 -5.47 -13.64 -6.14
CA LYS A 149 -5.16 -14.68 -5.17
C LYS A 149 -3.75 -14.42 -4.64
N LYS A 150 -3.53 -14.64 -3.33
CA LYS A 150 -2.20 -14.54 -2.72
C LYS A 150 -1.26 -15.48 -3.45
N ASP A 151 -0.10 -14.98 -3.84
CA ASP A 151 0.95 -15.75 -4.49
C ASP A 151 2.25 -15.64 -3.68
N LYS A 152 3.22 -16.50 -3.96
CA LYS A 152 4.56 -16.30 -3.40
C LYS A 152 5.22 -15.09 -4.08
N PRO A 153 5.97 -14.26 -3.33
CA PRO A 153 6.80 -13.21 -3.93
C PRO A 153 7.76 -13.80 -4.97
N LEU A 154 8.08 -13.02 -6.01
CA LEU A 154 9.00 -13.49 -7.07
C LEU A 154 10.44 -13.69 -6.56
N SER A 155 10.81 -13.09 -5.42
CA SER A 155 12.12 -13.28 -4.78
C SER A 155 11.99 -13.43 -3.27
N ASN A 156 12.33 -14.61 -2.76
CA ASN A 156 12.37 -14.87 -1.32
C ASN A 156 13.38 -13.96 -0.60
N SER A 157 14.52 -13.65 -1.24
CA SER A 157 15.52 -12.74 -0.67
C SER A 157 14.97 -11.31 -0.53
N ALA A 158 14.28 -10.80 -1.55
CA ALA A 158 13.65 -9.48 -1.49
C ALA A 158 12.51 -9.43 -0.46
N ASN A 159 11.72 -10.50 -0.35
CA ASN A 159 10.69 -10.64 0.67
C ASN A 159 11.27 -10.63 2.09
N ASN A 160 12.29 -11.44 2.37
CA ASN A 160 12.95 -11.45 3.68
C ASN A 160 13.50 -10.08 4.04
N LYS A 161 14.16 -9.41 3.08
CA LYS A 161 14.66 -8.03 3.27
C LYS A 161 13.52 -7.06 3.59
N ALA A 162 12.39 -7.16 2.90
CA ALA A 162 11.22 -6.33 3.15
C ALA A 162 10.64 -6.55 4.55
N LEU A 163 10.53 -7.80 5.00
CA LEU A 163 10.07 -8.13 6.35
C LEU A 163 11.03 -7.61 7.43
N THR A 164 12.34 -7.73 7.23
CA THR A 164 13.35 -7.18 8.16
C THR A 164 13.25 -5.67 8.26
N LEU A 165 13.21 -4.96 7.13
CA LEU A 165 13.09 -3.49 7.10
C LEU A 165 11.76 -3.02 7.73
N LEU A 166 10.66 -3.71 7.43
CA LEU A 166 9.36 -3.43 8.05
C LEU A 166 9.41 -3.63 9.58
N ALA A 167 10.01 -4.71 10.06
CA ALA A 167 10.15 -4.95 11.50
C ALA A 167 11.00 -3.86 12.18
N GLN A 168 12.09 -3.42 11.55
CA GLN A 168 12.89 -2.29 12.03
C GLN A 168 12.10 -0.99 12.06
N GLN A 169 11.37 -0.68 10.98
CA GLN A 169 10.53 0.50 10.89
C GLN A 169 9.47 0.51 11.99
N LEU A 170 8.78 -0.62 12.21
CA LEU A 170 7.76 -0.77 13.25
C LEU A 170 8.31 -0.64 14.67
N LYS A 171 9.57 -1.03 14.91
CA LYS A 171 10.27 -0.83 16.21
C LYS A 171 10.71 0.62 16.41
N SER A 172 11.14 1.29 15.34
CA SER A 172 11.59 2.69 15.39
C SER A 172 10.45 3.70 15.55
N LEU A 173 9.21 3.30 15.28
CA LEU A 173 8.04 4.13 15.54
C LEU A 173 7.84 4.23 17.06
N PRO A 174 7.69 5.44 17.62
CA PRO A 174 7.66 5.65 19.06
C PRO A 174 6.57 4.80 19.72
N VAL A 175 6.97 3.94 20.65
CA VAL A 175 6.06 3.28 21.59
C VAL A 175 5.62 4.34 22.59
N SER A 176 4.48 4.98 22.34
CA SER A 176 3.81 5.75 23.42
C SER A 176 2.91 4.87 24.28
#